data_AF-A0A1V6EFQ1-F1
#
_entry.id   AF-A0A1V6EFQ1-F1
#
_cell.length_a   1.000
_cell.length_b   1.000
_cell.length_c   1.000
_cell.angle_alpha   90.00
_cell.angle_beta   90.00
_cell.angle_gamma   90.00
#
_symmetry.space_group_name_H-M   'P 1'
#
loop_
_entity.id
_entity.type
_entity.pdbx_description
1 polymer ?
#
loop_
_entity_poly.entity_id
_entity_poly.type
_entity_poly.pdbx_seq_one_letter_code
_entity_poly.pdbx_strand_id
1 'polypeptide(L)'
;MCGRFLNLEEREIFPSDLVEIETIQGTMDKIWGVVNKYNNKTVINARGETVNELTMFKYMKPCIIPATGYFEWDKDKKKYLFTKPDRSVIYMAGVFREDRFVIITTEAYEQFMSIHHRMPYIISIDDIPAWLKDRRLSNRREEYIYKRA
;
A
#
# COMPACT_ATOMS: atom_id res chain seq x y z
N MET A 1 -1.42 0.68 10.46
CA MET A 1 -1.80 0.36 9.08
C MET A 1 -1.31 1.52 8.26
N CYS A 2 -0.59 1.29 7.15
CA CYS A 2 0.13 2.34 6.43
C CYS A 2 -0.75 3.55 6.17
N GLY A 3 -0.43 4.61 6.91
CA GLY A 3 -1.09 5.90 6.79
C GLY A 3 -0.21 6.94 6.12
N ARG A 4 1.08 6.65 5.92
CA ARG A 4 2.05 7.52 5.25
C ARG A 4 3.17 6.68 4.64
N PHE A 5 3.75 7.16 3.53
CA PHE A 5 4.90 6.51 2.89
C PHE A 5 5.84 7.53 2.26
N LEU A 6 7.03 7.10 1.85
CA LEU A 6 8.01 7.91 1.12
C LEU A 6 7.90 7.59 -0.37
N ASN A 7 7.66 8.61 -1.20
CA ASN A 7 7.75 8.42 -2.66
C ASN A 7 9.21 8.22 -3.10
N LEU A 8 9.43 8.07 -4.40
CA LEU A 8 10.77 7.88 -4.98
C LEU A 8 11.72 9.09 -4.79
N GLU A 9 11.18 10.25 -4.44
CA GLU A 9 11.93 11.46 -4.13
C GLU A 9 12.15 11.65 -2.61
N GLU A 10 11.86 10.62 -1.80
CA GLU A 10 11.95 10.65 -0.33
C GLU A 10 11.02 11.69 0.34
N ARG A 11 9.96 12.13 -0.35
CA ARG A 11 8.92 12.99 0.23
C ARG A 11 7.88 12.15 0.97
N GLU A 12 7.52 12.57 2.19
CA GLU A 12 6.41 11.96 2.93
C GLU A 12 5.08 12.28 2.22
N ILE A 13 4.35 11.21 1.89
CA ILE A 13 3.06 11.23 1.23
C ILE A 13 1.96 10.94 2.26
N PHE A 14 0.89 11.73 2.19
CA PHE A 14 -0.24 11.68 3.10
C PHE A 14 -1.52 11.23 2.38
N PRO A 15 -2.52 10.72 3.11
CA PRO A 15 -3.85 10.52 2.56
C PRO A 15 -4.38 11.80 1.93
N SER A 16 -5.06 11.66 0.80
CA SER A 16 -5.56 12.74 -0.08
C SER A 16 -4.50 13.42 -0.94
N ASP A 17 -3.21 13.08 -0.82
CA ASP A 17 -2.20 13.56 -1.77
C ASP A 17 -2.39 12.92 -3.16
N LEU A 18 -1.97 13.66 -4.18
CA LEU A 18 -1.81 13.14 -5.55
C LEU A 18 -0.51 12.32 -5.63
N VAL A 19 -0.60 11.12 -6.18
CA VAL A 19 0.47 10.13 -6.23
C VAL A 19 0.52 9.50 -7.62
N GLU A 20 1.71 9.42 -8.19
CA GLU A 20 1.96 8.61 -9.38
C GLU A 20 1.88 7.12 -9.03
N ILE A 21 0.97 6.41 -9.68
CA ILE A 21 0.80 4.96 -9.55
C ILE A 21 1.11 4.29 -10.89
N GLU A 22 1.58 3.04 -10.83
CA GLU A 22 1.81 2.22 -12.02
C GLU A 22 0.60 1.32 -12.28
N THR A 23 0.20 1.21 -13.54
CA THR A 23 -0.92 0.37 -13.99
C THR A 23 -0.52 -0.43 -15.24
N ILE A 24 -1.37 -1.37 -15.65
CA ILE A 24 -1.17 -2.09 -16.92
C ILE A 24 -1.20 -1.16 -18.16
N GLN A 25 -1.70 0.07 -18.01
CA GLN A 25 -1.80 1.07 -19.08
C GLN A 25 -0.69 2.14 -19.00
N GLY A 26 0.27 1.99 -18.09
CA GLY A 26 1.31 2.98 -17.80
C GLY A 26 1.10 3.71 -16.47
N THR A 27 1.90 4.74 -16.23
CA THR A 27 1.83 5.57 -15.03
C THR A 27 0.65 6.53 -15.08
N MET A 28 0.03 6.78 -13.93
CA MET A 28 -1.08 7.71 -13.79
C MET A 28 -1.05 8.39 -12.43
N ASP A 29 -1.42 9.66 -12.38
CA ASP A 29 -1.63 10.35 -11.11
C ASP A 29 -3.02 10.05 -10.53
N LYS A 30 -3.07 9.66 -9.26
CA LYS A 30 -4.30 9.40 -8.50
C LYS A 30 -4.22 9.93 -7.09
N ILE A 31 -5.37 10.29 -6.53
CA ILE A 31 -5.54 10.73 -5.16
C ILE A 31 -5.57 9.51 -4.23
N TRP A 32 -4.75 9.51 -3.18
CA TRP A 32 -4.77 8.44 -2.19
C TRP A 32 -5.99 8.53 -1.27
N GLY A 33 -6.93 7.62 -1.44
CA GLY A 33 -8.09 7.45 -0.58
C GLY A 33 -9.42 7.61 -1.32
N VAL A 34 -10.34 6.72 -1.01
CA VAL A 34 -11.70 6.69 -1.55
C VAL A 34 -12.68 7.14 -0.47
N VAL A 35 -13.55 8.09 -0.80
CA VAL A 35 -14.59 8.55 0.12
C VAL A 35 -15.72 7.53 0.16
N ASN A 36 -16.03 7.02 1.35
CA ASN A 36 -17.19 6.17 1.55
C ASN A 36 -18.47 7.02 1.52
N LYS A 37 -19.34 6.77 0.54
CA LYS A 37 -20.57 7.55 0.31
C LYS A 37 -21.57 7.50 1.48
N TYR A 38 -21.49 6.50 2.35
CA TYR A 38 -22.47 6.32 3.43
C TYR A 38 -22.13 7.11 4.70
N ASN A 39 -20.83 7.32 4.98
CA ASN A 39 -20.39 7.95 6.23
C ASN A 39 -19.36 9.08 6.02
N ASN A 40 -19.08 9.44 4.77
CA ASN A 40 -18.11 10.44 4.34
C ASN A 40 -16.69 10.24 4.88
N LYS A 41 -16.34 9.05 5.38
CA LYS A 41 -14.99 8.74 5.82
C LYS A 41 -14.13 8.35 4.62
N THR A 42 -12.91 8.87 4.59
CA THR A 42 -11.90 8.45 3.63
C THR A 42 -11.36 7.08 4.01
N VAL A 43 -11.45 6.14 3.08
CA VAL A 43 -10.86 4.81 3.17
C VAL A 43 -9.58 4.82 2.36
N ILE A 44 -8.45 4.63 3.03
CA ILE A 44 -7.11 4.71 2.43
C ILE A 44 -6.49 3.33 2.14
N ASN A 45 -7.05 2.29 2.76
CA ASN A 45 -6.54 0.93 2.72
C ASN A 45 -7.66 -0.08 2.48
N ALA A 46 -7.37 -1.15 1.76
CA ALA A 46 -8.21 -2.32 1.59
C ALA A 46 -7.52 -3.55 2.19
N ARG A 47 -8.29 -4.48 2.76
CA ARG A 47 -7.78 -5.76 3.25
C ARG A 47 -7.63 -6.72 2.06
N GLY A 48 -6.44 -7.26 1.82
CA GLY A 48 -6.18 -8.19 0.71
C GLY A 48 -7.05 -9.45 0.79
N GLU A 49 -7.44 -9.84 1.99
CA GLU A 49 -8.32 -10.98 2.27
C GLU A 49 -9.72 -10.80 1.69
N THR A 50 -10.22 -9.56 1.58
CA THR A 50 -11.61 -9.26 1.16
C THR A 50 -11.72 -8.27 0.02
N VAL A 51 -10.60 -7.82 -0.56
CA VAL A 51 -10.55 -6.82 -1.64
C VAL A 51 -11.29 -7.26 -2.91
N ASN A 52 -11.41 -8.57 -3.14
CA ASN A 52 -12.12 -9.15 -4.28
C ASN A 52 -13.61 -9.41 -4.00
N GLU A 53 -14.04 -9.33 -2.74
CA GLU A 53 -15.40 -9.64 -2.32
C GLU A 53 -16.24 -8.37 -2.09
N LEU A 54 -15.63 -7.36 -1.45
CA LEU A 54 -16.32 -6.13 -1.07
C LEU A 54 -16.64 -5.27 -2.30
N THR A 55 -17.92 -4.92 -2.48
CA THR A 55 -18.42 -4.07 -3.57
C THR A 55 -17.67 -2.76 -3.74
N MET A 56 -17.12 -2.22 -2.64
CA MET A 56 -16.30 -1.01 -2.67
C MET A 56 -15.03 -1.17 -3.52
N PHE A 57 -14.41 -2.35 -3.52
CA PHE A 57 -13.08 -2.60 -4.09
C PHE A 57 -13.05 -3.61 -5.25
N LYS A 58 -14.02 -4.54 -5.32
CA LYS A 58 -13.98 -5.65 -6.28
C LYS A 58 -13.97 -5.23 -7.75
N TYR A 59 -14.54 -4.05 -8.05
CA TYR A 59 -14.58 -3.49 -9.41
C TYR A 59 -13.51 -2.41 -9.66
N MET A 60 -12.65 -2.13 -8.68
CA MET A 60 -11.49 -1.26 -8.89
C MET A 60 -10.44 -1.99 -9.74
N LYS A 61 -9.54 -1.26 -10.40
CA LYS A 61 -8.47 -1.83 -11.22
C LYS A 61 -7.19 -1.97 -10.39
N PRO A 62 -6.32 -2.97 -10.64
CA PRO A 62 -5.04 -3.09 -9.93
C PRO A 62 -4.08 -1.96 -10.26
N CYS A 63 -3.29 -1.55 -9.28
CA CYS A 63 -2.13 -0.69 -9.47
C CYS A 63 -0.99 -1.07 -8.53
N ILE A 64 0.18 -0.50 -8.79
CA ILE A 64 1.36 -0.55 -7.94
C ILE A 64 1.68 0.87 -7.48
N ILE A 65 2.10 0.99 -6.22
CA ILE A 65 2.60 2.23 -5.62
C ILE A 65 4.08 2.04 -5.31
N PRO A 66 4.99 2.56 -6.15
CA PRO A 66 6.41 2.61 -5.84
C PRO A 66 6.67 3.54 -4.66
N ALA A 67 7.50 3.08 -3.73
CA ALA A 67 7.90 3.84 -2.56
C ALA A 67 9.31 3.44 -2.12
N THR A 68 9.97 4.25 -1.32
CA THR A 68 11.25 3.88 -0.68
C THR A 68 11.07 3.43 0.76
N GLY A 69 9.88 3.61 1.31
CA GLY A 69 9.49 3.07 2.61
C GLY A 69 8.09 3.52 3.02
N TYR A 70 7.55 2.90 4.08
CA TYR A 70 6.29 3.30 4.69
C TYR A 70 6.41 3.49 6.20
N PHE A 71 5.51 4.27 6.78
CA PHE A 71 5.52 4.55 8.21
C PHE A 71 4.43 3.80 8.96
N GLU A 72 4.79 3.34 10.16
CA GLU A 72 3.86 2.79 11.14
C GLU A 72 4.15 3.36 12.54
N TRP A 73 3.14 3.30 13.40
CA TRP A 73 3.22 3.76 14.78
C TRP A 73 2.90 2.60 15.71
N ASP A 74 3.72 2.42 16.75
CA ASP A 74 3.40 1.48 17.82
C ASP A 74 2.31 2.03 18.76
N LYS A 75 1.95 1.22 19.77
CA LYS A 75 0.93 1.57 20.76
C LYS A 75 1.30 2.82 21.58
N ASP A 76 2.59 3.12 21.69
CA ASP A 76 3.12 4.32 22.38
C ASP A 76 3.23 5.52 21.43
N LYS A 77 2.70 5.42 20.21
CA LYS A 77 2.78 6.44 19.15
C LYS A 77 4.21 6.74 18.71
N LYS A 78 5.16 5.83 18.89
CA LYS A 78 6.52 5.97 18.32
C LYS A 78 6.47 5.64 16.83
N LYS A 79 7.05 6.51 16.00
CA LYS A 79 7.09 6.38 14.53
C LYS A 79 8.23 5.46 14.12
N TYR A 80 7.95 4.53 13.21
CA TYR A 80 8.94 3.65 12.59
C TYR A 80 8.84 3.75 11.08
N LEU A 81 9.99 3.75 10.42
CA LEU A 81 10.11 3.63 8.97
C LEU A 81 10.43 2.17 8.62
N PHE A 82 9.59 1.58 7.79
CA PHE A 82 9.79 0.27 7.17
C PHE A 82 10.33 0.46 5.75
N THR A 83 11.45 -0.18 5.44
CA THR A 83 12.17 -0.01 4.16
C THR A 83 13.08 -1.22 3.90
N LYS A 84 13.58 -1.38 2.67
CA LYS A 84 14.62 -2.36 2.38
C LYS A 84 15.97 -1.94 2.99
N PRO A 85 16.86 -2.88 3.35
CA PRO A 85 18.17 -2.56 3.92
C PRO A 85 19.02 -1.61 3.07
N ASP A 86 18.94 -1.77 1.75
CA ASP A 86 19.64 -0.96 0.74
C ASP A 86 18.87 0.31 0.33
N ARG A 87 17.71 0.57 0.94
CA ARG A 87 16.76 1.64 0.58
C ARG A 87 16.29 1.59 -0.88
N SER A 88 16.36 0.42 -1.52
CA SER A 88 15.78 0.24 -2.84
C SER A 88 14.25 0.33 -2.80
N VAL A 89 13.67 0.46 -3.99
CA VAL A 89 12.22 0.59 -4.16
C VAL A 89 11.50 -0.63 -3.57
N ILE A 90 10.47 -0.33 -2.78
CA ILE A 90 9.41 -1.25 -2.42
C ILE A 90 8.19 -0.98 -3.31
N TYR A 91 7.50 -2.05 -3.68
CA TYR A 91 6.28 -1.97 -4.46
C TYR A 91 5.12 -2.36 -3.57
N MET A 92 4.19 -1.44 -3.33
CA MET A 92 2.96 -1.73 -2.60
C MET A 92 1.83 -2.03 -3.60
N ALA A 93 1.09 -3.10 -3.39
CA ALA A 93 -0.09 -3.38 -4.19
C ALA A 93 -1.24 -2.43 -3.82
N GLY A 94 -1.99 -1.97 -4.81
CA GLY A 94 -3.16 -1.12 -4.61
C GLY A 94 -4.25 -1.38 -5.64
N VAL A 95 -5.42 -0.78 -5.42
CA VAL A 95 -6.49 -0.73 -6.42
C VAL A 95 -7.00 0.68 -6.60
N PHE A 96 -7.39 1.03 -7.83
CA PHE A 96 -7.84 2.36 -8.21
C PHE A 96 -9.15 2.36 -8.99
N ARG A 97 -9.90 3.45 -8.92
CA ARG A 97 -11.08 3.74 -9.75
C ARG A 97 -11.19 5.25 -9.90
N GLU A 98 -11.56 5.69 -11.09
CA GLU A 98 -11.66 7.12 -11.42
C GLU A 98 -10.33 7.82 -11.12
N ASP A 99 -10.32 8.82 -10.25
CA ASP A 99 -9.18 9.63 -9.83
C ASP A 99 -8.53 9.12 -8.53
N ARG A 100 -8.99 8.00 -7.95
CA ARG A 100 -8.61 7.59 -6.58
C ARG A 100 -8.08 6.18 -6.49
N PHE A 101 -7.19 5.94 -5.53
CA PHE A 101 -6.68 4.61 -5.20
C PHE A 101 -6.66 4.34 -3.70
N VAL A 102 -6.51 3.06 -3.34
CA VAL A 102 -6.25 2.59 -1.97
C VAL A 102 -5.11 1.57 -1.99
N ILE A 103 -4.36 1.51 -0.89
CA ILE A 103 -3.29 0.53 -0.71
C ILE A 103 -3.89 -0.77 -0.17
N ILE A 104 -3.45 -1.91 -0.67
CA ILE A 104 -3.81 -3.21 -0.12
C ILE A 104 -2.94 -3.49 1.09
N THR A 105 -3.55 -4.05 2.12
CA THR A 105 -2.90 -4.43 3.37
C THR A 105 -3.10 -5.91 3.64
N THR A 106 -2.17 -6.50 4.38
CA THR A 106 -2.22 -7.88 4.86
C THR A 106 -1.84 -7.94 6.34
N GLU A 107 -1.93 -9.12 6.95
CA GLU A 107 -1.41 -9.34 8.30
C GLU A 107 0.10 -9.06 8.34
N ALA A 108 0.53 -8.37 9.40
CA ALA A 108 1.96 -8.11 9.58
C ALA A 108 2.71 -9.42 9.84
N TYR A 109 3.97 -9.50 9.40
CA TYR A 109 4.84 -10.60 9.78
C TYR A 109 5.01 -10.62 11.31
N GLU A 110 5.26 -11.80 11.86
CA GLU A 110 5.37 -12.02 13.32
C GLU A 110 6.33 -11.03 13.99
N GLN A 111 7.49 -10.80 13.38
CA GLN A 111 8.51 -9.86 13.84
C GLN A 111 8.08 -8.37 13.87
N PHE A 112 6.97 -8.01 13.21
CA PHE A 112 6.44 -6.64 13.14
C PHE A 112 5.16 -6.45 13.95
N MET A 113 4.58 -7.52 14.50
CA MET A 113 3.32 -7.47 15.25
C MET A 113 3.39 -6.59 16.50
N SER A 114 4.58 -6.44 17.10
CA SER A 114 4.80 -5.54 18.24
C SER A 114 4.59 -4.07 17.89
N ILE A 115 4.78 -3.69 16.62
CA ILE A 115 4.55 -2.34 16.10
C ILE A 115 3.10 -2.22 15.63
N HIS A 116 2.68 -3.04 14.66
CA HIS A 116 1.33 -2.99 14.13
C HIS A 116 0.90 -4.36 13.56
N HIS A 117 -0.38 -4.71 13.70
CA HIS A 117 -0.95 -6.00 13.27
C HIS A 117 -1.22 -6.12 11.76
N ARG A 118 -1.03 -5.04 11.01
CA ARG A 118 -1.21 -4.95 9.55
C ARG A 118 -0.05 -4.21 8.93
N MET A 119 0.27 -4.57 7.70
CA MET A 119 1.26 -3.92 6.84
C MET A 119 0.67 -3.71 5.44
N PRO A 120 1.22 -2.81 4.62
CA PRO A 120 1.00 -2.85 3.18
C PRO A 120 1.32 -4.23 2.63
N TYR A 121 0.60 -4.64 1.60
CA TYR A 121 0.99 -5.80 0.82
C TYR A 121 2.16 -5.41 -0.07
N ILE A 122 3.37 -5.77 0.34
CA ILE A 122 4.60 -5.57 -0.43
C ILE A 122 4.70 -6.68 -1.47
N ILE A 123 4.76 -6.32 -2.75
CA ILE A 123 4.81 -7.26 -3.87
C ILE A 123 6.21 -7.30 -4.48
N SER A 124 6.64 -8.51 -4.84
CA SER A 124 7.88 -8.73 -5.57
C SER A 124 7.77 -8.21 -6.99
N ILE A 125 8.88 -7.71 -7.57
CA ILE A 125 8.91 -7.23 -8.95
C ILE A 125 8.43 -8.30 -9.96
N ASP A 126 8.77 -9.57 -9.71
CA ASP A 126 8.36 -10.70 -10.55
C ASP A 126 6.84 -10.95 -10.54
N ASP A 127 6.16 -10.57 -9.46
CA ASP A 127 4.73 -10.82 -9.26
C ASP A 127 3.86 -9.66 -9.75
N ILE A 128 4.45 -8.49 -10.04
CA ILE A 128 3.73 -7.30 -10.54
C ILE A 128 2.88 -7.62 -11.78
N PRO A 129 3.38 -8.33 -12.82
CA PRO A 129 2.56 -8.63 -13.99
C PRO A 129 1.31 -9.45 -13.66
N ALA A 130 1.43 -10.43 -12.75
CA ALA A 130 0.31 -11.27 -12.33
C ALA A 130 -0.73 -10.47 -11.52
N TRP A 131 -0.26 -9.53 -10.69
CA TRP A 131 -1.14 -8.62 -9.96
C TRP A 131 -1.90 -7.67 -10.91
N LEU A 132 -1.16 -7.01 -11.81
CA LEU A 132 -1.74 -6.00 -12.72
C LEU A 132 -2.72 -6.60 -13.72
N LYS A 133 -2.48 -7.84 -14.17
CA LYS A 133 -3.31 -8.52 -15.16
C LYS A 133 -4.49 -9.27 -14.53
N ASP A 134 -4.21 -10.07 -13.51
CA ASP A 134 -5.13 -11.11 -13.04
C ASP A 134 -5.58 -10.91 -11.58
N ARG A 135 -5.21 -9.79 -10.93
CA ARG A 135 -5.47 -9.53 -9.50
C ARG A 135 -4.95 -10.63 -8.57
N ARG A 136 -3.88 -11.33 -8.99
CA ARG A 136 -3.32 -12.44 -8.25
C ARG A 136 -2.27 -11.93 -7.26
N LEU A 137 -2.58 -12.07 -5.97
CA LEU A 137 -1.62 -11.87 -4.88
C LEU A 137 -0.86 -13.18 -4.66
N SER A 138 0.46 -13.12 -4.51
CA SER A 138 1.30 -14.25 -4.12
C SER A 138 1.47 -14.33 -2.59
N ASN A 139 2.03 -15.42 -2.08
CA ASN A 139 2.43 -15.49 -0.66
C ASN A 139 3.94 -15.27 -0.49
N ARG A 140 4.61 -14.73 -1.52
CA ARG A 140 6.05 -14.48 -1.47
C ARG A 140 6.29 -13.34 -0.48
N ARG A 141 7.22 -13.56 0.44
CA ARG A 141 7.65 -12.54 1.39
C ARG A 141 8.88 -11.83 0.84
N GLU A 142 8.86 -10.51 0.93
CA GLU A 142 10.03 -9.68 0.71
C GLU A 142 10.71 -9.44 2.06
N GLU A 143 12.04 -9.41 2.05
CA GLU A 143 12.81 -9.03 3.23
C GLU A 143 12.87 -7.50 3.35
N TYR A 144 12.52 -6.98 4.52
CA TYR A 144 12.66 -5.56 4.83
C TYR A 144 12.87 -5.37 6.33
N ILE A 145 13.42 -4.20 6.66
CA ILE A 145 13.76 -3.80 8.03
C ILE A 145 12.85 -2.65 8.48
N TYR A 146 12.87 -2.38 9.78
CA TYR A 146 12.35 -1.13 10.31
C TYR A 146 13.37 -0.44 11.20
N LYS A 147 13.28 0.88 11.27
CA LYS A 147 14.05 1.71 12.20
C LYS A 147 13.17 2.80 12.79
N ARG A 148 13.53 3.28 13.97
CA ARG A 148 12.87 4.44 14.57
C ARG A 148 13.10 5.67 13.67
N ALA A 149 12.02 6.40 13.40
CA ALA A 149 12.00 7.59 12.56
C ALA A 149 11.88 8.87 13.40
#